data_AF-A0A2V9FV48-F1
#
_entry.id   AF-A0A2V9FV48-F1
#
_cell.length_a   1.000
_cell.length_b   1.000
_cell.length_c   1.000
_cell.angle_alpha   90.00
_cell.angle_beta   90.00
_cell.angle_gamma   90.00
#
_symmetry.space_group_name_H-M   'P 1'
#
loop_
_entity.id
_entity.type
_entity.pdbx_description
1 polymer ?
#
loop_
_entity_poly.entity_id
_entity_poly.type
_entity_poly.pdbx_seq_one_letter_code
_entity_poly.pdbx_strand_id
1 'polypeptide(L)'
;MRVRITIFTSIIQAILFAVHWFVYATWMSFRGAAKTPGVTAAKIILVLLSVSFVITSLLAFRYSNMLIRIFYTISAVWLGMLSFFFLAASLSWFTRTATMLLGLPVHKQTIALLFFVLAACAGACAIINAFWIRVRRISVKLANLPESWRGRVAALVSDVHLGHVRGRGFTQRIVHMLIQLRPDVVFITGDLFDGTSANLERVAKPWVHLAPPLGAFFVAGNHEEFSNHSKYLEAVRASGIRVLDNEKISLDGVDLVGVHHGALVHSDTFRSILRKASLDPKRPSILLAHAPDQLQIAEEEGVSLQLSGHTHRGQFFPWTWVTSRIYGPFVYGLKRLGRLLVYTTSGAGTWGPPMRLGASPELVLIHFES
;
A
#
# COMPACT_ATOMS: atom_id res chain seq x y z
N MET A 1 -22.85 11.91 10.26
CA MET A 1 -22.08 10.99 9.39
C MET A 1 -22.48 11.07 7.91
N ARG A 2 -23.78 10.93 7.54
CA ARG A 2 -24.23 10.93 6.14
C ARG A 2 -23.84 12.18 5.33
N VAL A 3 -24.01 13.38 5.90
CA VAL A 3 -23.65 14.65 5.22
C VAL A 3 -22.16 14.73 4.88
N ARG A 4 -21.27 14.31 5.79
CA ARG A 4 -19.81 14.32 5.56
C ARG A 4 -19.41 13.38 4.42
N ILE A 5 -20.01 12.18 4.37
CA ILE A 5 -19.75 11.20 3.30
C ILE A 5 -20.23 11.73 1.94
N THR A 6 -21.41 12.35 1.89
CA THR A 6 -21.94 12.97 0.66
C THR A 6 -21.02 14.08 0.17
N ILE A 7 -20.62 15.01 1.05
CA ILE A 7 -19.71 16.11 0.70
C ILE A 7 -18.39 15.56 0.16
N PHE A 8 -17.77 14.62 0.88
CA PHE A 8 -16.52 14.00 0.47
C PHE A 8 -16.63 13.32 -0.91
N THR A 9 -17.69 12.54 -1.12
CA THR A 9 -17.93 11.84 -2.40
C THR A 9 -18.15 12.83 -3.54
N SER A 10 -18.90 13.91 -3.31
CA SER A 10 -19.12 14.97 -4.30
C SER A 10 -17.83 15.69 -4.69
N ILE A 11 -16.96 15.99 -3.71
CA ILE A 11 -15.66 16.60 -3.97
C ILE A 11 -14.78 15.68 -4.81
N ILE A 12 -14.65 14.40 -4.44
CA ILE A 12 -13.89 13.42 -5.22
C ILE A 12 -14.45 13.29 -6.63
N GLN A 13 -15.76 13.20 -6.78
CA GLN A 13 -16.39 13.07 -8.08
C GLN A 13 -16.14 14.29 -8.97
N ALA A 14 -16.17 15.50 -8.39
CA ALA A 14 -15.86 16.74 -9.11
C ALA A 14 -14.40 16.77 -9.58
N ILE A 15 -13.45 16.38 -8.71
CA ILE A 15 -12.02 16.27 -9.07
C ILE A 15 -11.83 15.25 -10.19
N LEU A 16 -12.41 14.05 -10.05
CA LEU A 16 -12.31 13.01 -11.06
C LEU A 16 -12.86 13.51 -12.40
N PHE A 17 -14.04 14.12 -12.42
CA PHE A 17 -14.60 14.68 -13.63
C PHE A 17 -13.70 15.74 -14.26
N ALA A 18 -13.15 16.67 -13.46
CA ALA A 18 -12.24 17.71 -13.94
C ALA A 18 -10.96 17.12 -14.57
N VAL A 19 -10.37 16.09 -13.95
CA VAL A 19 -9.18 15.40 -14.48
C VAL A 19 -9.50 14.69 -15.80
N HIS A 20 -10.63 13.97 -15.87
CA HIS A 20 -11.07 13.32 -17.11
C HIS A 20 -11.32 14.34 -18.22
N TRP A 21 -11.99 15.44 -17.89
CA TRP A 21 -12.25 16.55 -18.81
C TRP A 21 -10.95 17.17 -19.31
N PHE A 22 -9.98 17.41 -18.44
CA PHE A 22 -8.68 17.95 -18.82
C PHE A 22 -7.92 17.05 -19.79
N VAL A 23 -7.88 15.74 -19.53
CA VAL A 23 -7.26 14.75 -20.42
C VAL A 23 -7.95 14.74 -21.78
N TYR A 24 -9.29 14.70 -21.80
CA TYR A 24 -10.07 14.73 -23.04
C TYR A 24 -9.91 16.02 -23.82
N ALA A 25 -10.03 17.18 -23.17
CA ALA A 25 -9.89 18.48 -23.81
C ALA A 25 -8.49 18.66 -24.42
N THR A 26 -7.45 18.19 -23.71
CA THR A 26 -6.08 18.18 -24.22
C THR A 26 -5.95 17.31 -25.47
N TRP A 27 -6.45 16.07 -25.43
CA TRP A 27 -6.42 15.17 -26.57
C TRP A 27 -7.13 15.77 -27.80
N MET A 28 -8.32 16.33 -27.61
CA MET A 28 -9.11 16.94 -28.69
C MET A 28 -8.44 18.20 -29.28
N SER A 29 -7.87 19.05 -28.42
CA SER A 29 -7.14 20.25 -28.81
C SER A 29 -5.88 19.91 -29.64
N PHE A 30 -5.16 18.87 -29.24
CA PHE A 30 -3.91 18.47 -29.89
C PHE A 30 -4.14 17.67 -31.18
N ARG A 31 -5.18 16.82 -31.25
CA ARG A 31 -5.60 16.10 -32.47
C ARG A 31 -6.27 16.99 -33.52
N GLY A 32 -6.84 18.13 -33.14
CA GLY A 32 -7.55 19.03 -34.08
C GLY A 32 -8.98 18.59 -34.41
N ALA A 33 -9.64 17.92 -33.47
CA ALA A 33 -10.82 17.07 -33.72
C ALA A 33 -12.19 17.72 -33.40
N ALA A 34 -12.31 19.05 -33.44
CA ALA A 34 -13.57 19.74 -33.11
C ALA A 34 -14.75 19.41 -34.06
N LYS A 35 -14.50 18.75 -35.21
CA LYS A 35 -15.52 18.40 -36.22
C LYS A 35 -15.51 16.93 -36.68
N THR A 36 -14.85 16.01 -35.96
CA THR A 36 -14.87 14.58 -36.31
C THR A 36 -16.14 13.88 -35.82
N PRO A 37 -16.74 12.95 -36.59
CA PRO A 37 -17.79 12.06 -36.11
C PRO A 37 -17.35 11.33 -34.82
N GLY A 38 -18.24 11.23 -33.82
CA GLY A 38 -17.98 10.49 -32.57
C GLY A 38 -17.64 11.33 -31.32
N VAL A 39 -17.60 12.67 -31.43
CA VAL A 39 -17.38 13.57 -30.26
C VAL A 39 -18.43 13.35 -29.15
N THR A 40 -19.69 13.15 -29.52
CA THR A 40 -20.77 12.87 -28.56
C THR A 40 -20.53 11.55 -27.82
N ALA A 41 -20.15 10.49 -28.53
CA ALA A 41 -19.84 9.20 -27.93
C ALA A 41 -18.63 9.29 -26.99
N ALA A 42 -17.57 10.02 -27.38
CA ALA A 42 -16.40 10.23 -26.52
C ALA A 42 -16.75 10.97 -25.21
N LYS A 43 -17.64 11.97 -25.26
CA LYS A 43 -18.14 12.67 -24.06
C LYS A 43 -18.95 11.74 -23.15
N ILE A 44 -19.79 10.87 -23.72
CA ILE A 44 -20.53 9.87 -22.95
C ILE A 44 -19.57 8.90 -22.25
N ILE A 45 -18.60 8.35 -22.99
CA ILE A 45 -17.57 7.45 -22.44
C ILE A 45 -16.81 8.14 -21.31
N LEU A 46 -16.42 9.40 -21.49
CA LEU A 46 -15.76 10.18 -20.45
C LEU A 46 -16.59 10.27 -19.16
N VAL A 47 -17.88 10.60 -19.28
CA VAL A 47 -18.77 10.68 -18.13
C VAL A 47 -18.85 9.34 -17.42
N LEU A 48 -19.08 8.25 -18.18
CA LEU A 48 -19.14 6.89 -17.64
C LEU A 48 -17.86 6.48 -16.91
N LEU A 49 -16.70 6.74 -17.51
CA LEU A 49 -15.41 6.47 -16.90
C LEU A 49 -15.19 7.29 -15.63
N SER A 50 -15.60 8.57 -15.63
CA SER A 50 -15.43 9.46 -14.49
C SER A 50 -16.22 9.05 -13.25
N VAL A 51 -17.38 8.41 -13.42
CA VAL A 51 -18.22 7.94 -12.31
C VAL A 51 -17.94 6.47 -11.94
N SER A 52 -17.31 5.71 -12.84
CA SER A 52 -17.13 4.26 -12.70
C SER A 52 -16.43 3.85 -11.40
N PHE A 53 -15.33 4.52 -11.02
CA PHE A 53 -14.57 4.17 -9.83
C PHE A 53 -15.35 4.44 -8.54
N VAL A 54 -16.05 5.58 -8.45
CA VAL A 54 -16.85 5.93 -7.26
C VAL A 54 -18.00 4.93 -7.09
N ILE A 55 -18.76 4.65 -8.15
CA ILE A 55 -19.88 3.72 -8.12
C ILE A 55 -19.40 2.32 -7.72
N THR A 56 -18.36 1.81 -8.39
CA THR A 56 -17.84 0.46 -8.12
C THR A 56 -17.20 0.35 -6.74
N SER A 57 -16.56 1.41 -6.22
CA SER A 57 -16.04 1.44 -4.85
C SER A 57 -17.16 1.34 -3.82
N LEU A 58 -18.23 2.13 -3.97
CA LEU A 58 -19.40 2.08 -3.07
C LEU A 58 -20.07 0.70 -3.08
N LEU A 59 -20.14 0.05 -4.25
CA LEU A 59 -20.64 -1.32 -4.37
C LEU A 59 -19.68 -2.33 -3.73
N ALA A 60 -18.37 -2.20 -3.94
CA ALA A 60 -17.33 -3.08 -3.42
C ALA A 60 -17.28 -3.09 -1.87
N PHE A 61 -17.63 -1.97 -1.22
CA PHE A 61 -17.76 -1.91 0.24
C PHE A 61 -18.96 -2.70 0.78
N ARG A 62 -19.99 -2.94 -0.03
CA ARG A 62 -21.23 -3.61 0.43
C ARG A 62 -21.34 -5.05 -0.03
N TYR A 63 -20.87 -5.34 -1.23
CA TYR A 63 -21.14 -6.61 -1.91
C TYR A 63 -19.85 -7.26 -2.40
N SER A 64 -19.84 -8.59 -2.36
CA SER A 64 -18.73 -9.42 -2.82
C SER A 64 -19.24 -10.46 -3.83
N ASN A 65 -19.17 -10.15 -5.12
CA ASN A 65 -19.46 -11.09 -6.20
C ASN A 65 -18.52 -10.86 -7.40
N MET A 66 -18.51 -11.81 -8.34
CA MET A 66 -17.59 -11.80 -9.48
C MET A 66 -17.76 -10.56 -10.38
N LEU A 67 -18.99 -10.10 -10.61
CA LEU A 67 -19.25 -8.93 -11.45
C LEU A 67 -18.68 -7.66 -10.81
N ILE A 68 -18.97 -7.42 -9.53
CA ILE A 68 -18.46 -6.25 -8.80
C ILE A 68 -16.93 -6.29 -8.75
N ARG A 69 -16.35 -7.47 -8.52
CA ARG A 69 -14.91 -7.66 -8.54
C ARG A 69 -14.28 -7.27 -9.88
N ILE A 70 -14.88 -7.70 -10.99
CA ILE A 70 -14.40 -7.36 -12.34
C ILE A 70 -14.52 -5.85 -12.59
N PHE A 71 -15.69 -5.27 -12.35
CA PHE A 71 -15.92 -3.84 -12.59
C PHE A 71 -15.06 -2.95 -11.70
N TYR A 72 -14.90 -3.30 -10.42
CA TYR A 72 -14.01 -2.58 -9.50
C TYR A 72 -12.55 -2.68 -9.93
N THR A 73 -12.09 -3.87 -10.36
CA THR A 73 -10.71 -4.03 -10.83
C THR A 73 -10.46 -3.19 -12.10
N ILE A 74 -11.39 -3.21 -13.05
CA ILE A 74 -11.30 -2.40 -14.28
C ILE A 74 -11.29 -0.90 -13.95
N SER A 75 -12.18 -0.45 -13.06
CA SER A 75 -12.24 0.97 -12.69
C SER A 75 -11.01 1.42 -11.90
N ALA A 76 -10.45 0.56 -11.04
CA ALA A 76 -9.21 0.83 -10.31
C ALA A 76 -7.99 0.90 -11.25
N VAL A 77 -7.88 -0.01 -12.23
CA VAL A 77 -6.86 0.08 -13.29
C VAL A 77 -7.03 1.38 -14.07
N TRP A 78 -8.27 1.71 -14.47
CA TRP A 78 -8.55 2.96 -15.18
C TRP A 78 -8.15 4.19 -14.37
N LEU A 79 -8.45 4.23 -13.06
CA LEU A 79 -8.03 5.34 -12.18
C LEU A 79 -6.50 5.50 -12.17
N GLY A 80 -5.75 4.40 -12.12
CA GLY A 80 -4.30 4.44 -12.22
C GLY A 80 -3.82 4.95 -13.58
N MET A 81 -4.39 4.44 -14.69
CA MET A 81 -4.10 4.92 -16.04
C MET A 81 -4.42 6.40 -16.23
N LEU A 82 -5.51 6.89 -15.66
CA LEU A 82 -5.91 8.29 -15.67
C LEU A 82 -4.83 9.19 -15.06
N SER A 83 -4.15 8.73 -14.00
CA SER A 83 -3.04 9.46 -13.39
C SER A 83 -1.88 9.65 -14.37
N PHE A 84 -1.53 8.61 -15.14
CA PHE A 84 -0.52 8.70 -16.19
C PHE A 84 -0.95 9.60 -17.35
N PHE A 85 -2.22 9.52 -17.77
CA PHE A 85 -2.75 10.38 -18.82
C PHE A 85 -2.87 11.85 -18.39
N PHE A 86 -3.16 12.12 -17.12
CA PHE A 86 -3.13 13.46 -16.57
C PHE A 86 -1.72 14.07 -16.64
N LEU A 87 -0.69 13.30 -16.28
CA LEU A 87 0.71 13.71 -16.45
C LEU A 87 1.06 13.93 -17.92
N ALA A 88 0.66 13.02 -18.82
CA ALA A 88 0.88 13.17 -20.26
C ALA A 88 0.22 14.45 -20.82
N ALA A 89 -1.01 14.74 -20.42
CA ALA A 89 -1.72 15.96 -20.82
C ALA A 89 -0.98 17.21 -20.32
N SER A 90 -0.52 17.20 -19.07
CA SER A 90 0.22 18.31 -18.45
C SER A 90 1.56 18.55 -19.16
N LEU A 91 2.32 17.48 -19.42
CA LEU A 91 3.59 17.53 -20.16
C LEU A 91 3.40 17.96 -21.62
N SER A 92 2.27 17.60 -22.24
CA SER A 92 1.95 18.02 -23.60
C SER A 92 1.78 19.53 -23.69
N TRP A 93 1.04 20.14 -22.76
CA TRP A 93 0.90 21.60 -22.69
C TRP A 93 2.21 22.29 -22.36
N PHE A 94 2.96 21.80 -21.37
CA PHE A 94 4.27 22.35 -21.01
C PHE A 94 5.24 22.36 -22.20
N THR A 95 5.37 21.21 -22.88
CA THR A 95 6.26 21.05 -24.04
C THR A 95 5.78 21.90 -25.22
N ARG A 96 4.47 21.99 -25.44
CA ARG A 96 3.92 22.87 -26.48
C ARG A 96 4.27 24.33 -26.22
N THR A 97 4.10 24.81 -24.99
CA THR A 97 4.46 26.19 -24.62
C THR A 97 5.97 26.42 -24.80
N ALA A 98 6.81 25.50 -24.33
CA ALA A 98 8.26 25.60 -24.48
C ALA A 98 8.71 25.64 -25.96
N THR A 99 8.17 24.74 -26.79
CA THR A 99 8.50 24.72 -28.23
C THR A 99 8.04 25.98 -28.96
N MET A 100 6.90 26.57 -28.56
CA MET A 100 6.44 27.86 -29.10
C MET A 100 7.37 29.01 -28.70
N LEU A 101 7.80 29.07 -27.44
CA LEU A 101 8.72 30.11 -26.95
C LEU A 101 10.12 30.02 -27.60
N LEU A 102 10.56 28.80 -27.92
CA LEU A 102 11.86 28.55 -28.55
C LEU A 102 11.82 28.59 -30.09
N GLY A 103 10.66 28.83 -30.71
CA GLY A 103 10.51 28.84 -32.17
C GLY A 103 10.73 27.48 -32.85
N LEU A 104 10.61 26.37 -32.11
CA LEU A 104 10.85 25.03 -32.63
C LEU A 104 9.64 24.52 -33.43
N PRO A 105 9.81 23.96 -34.64
CA PRO A 105 8.71 23.54 -35.52
C PRO A 105 8.13 22.16 -35.13
N VAL A 106 7.77 21.97 -33.86
CA VAL A 106 7.20 20.71 -33.38
C VAL A 106 5.68 20.74 -33.46
N HIS A 107 5.10 19.80 -34.21
CA HIS A 107 3.64 19.66 -34.32
C HIS A 107 3.04 19.18 -33.00
N LYS A 108 2.00 19.88 -32.51
CA LYS A 108 1.28 19.52 -31.28
C LYS A 108 0.77 18.07 -31.30
N GLN A 109 0.34 17.54 -32.45
CA GLN A 109 -0.10 16.16 -32.61
C GLN A 109 1.00 15.16 -32.21
N THR A 110 2.25 15.44 -32.59
CA THR A 110 3.40 14.59 -32.29
C THR A 110 3.72 14.61 -30.79
N ILE A 111 3.64 15.80 -30.17
CA ILE A 111 3.82 15.98 -28.71
C ILE A 111 2.80 15.12 -27.94
N ALA A 112 1.50 15.27 -28.26
CA ALA A 112 0.46 14.49 -27.57
C ALA A 112 0.60 12.99 -27.84
N LEU A 113 0.82 12.57 -29.09
CA LEU A 113 0.96 11.15 -29.39
C LEU A 113 2.12 10.53 -28.60
N LEU A 114 3.27 11.19 -28.56
CA LEU A 114 4.44 10.74 -27.82
C LEU A 114 4.12 10.56 -26.33
N PHE A 115 3.63 11.60 -25.66
CA PHE A 115 3.38 11.53 -24.21
C PHE A 115 2.27 10.56 -23.82
N PHE A 116 1.19 10.47 -24.61
CA PHE A 116 0.10 9.53 -24.32
C PHE A 116 0.52 8.08 -24.57
N VAL A 117 1.33 7.80 -25.60
CA VAL A 117 1.90 6.45 -25.81
C VAL A 117 2.87 6.10 -24.69
N LEU A 118 3.76 7.01 -24.29
CA LEU A 118 4.67 6.80 -23.16
C LEU A 118 3.89 6.55 -21.86
N ALA A 119 2.82 7.31 -21.60
CA ALA A 119 1.95 7.09 -20.45
C ALA A 119 1.24 5.74 -20.49
N ALA A 120 0.76 5.30 -21.67
CA ALA A 120 0.16 3.98 -21.84
C ALA A 120 1.18 2.86 -21.55
N CYS A 121 2.39 2.97 -22.11
CA CYS A 121 3.48 2.03 -21.87
C CYS A 121 3.91 2.02 -20.40
N ALA A 122 4.08 3.18 -19.77
CA ALA A 122 4.43 3.30 -18.36
C ALA A 122 3.36 2.67 -17.47
N GLY A 123 2.08 2.91 -17.78
CA GLY A 123 0.95 2.28 -17.10
C GLY A 123 0.94 0.76 -17.23
N ALA A 124 1.15 0.23 -18.45
CA ALA A 124 1.26 -1.21 -18.68
C ALA A 124 2.43 -1.83 -17.89
N CYS A 125 3.62 -1.22 -17.95
CA CYS A 125 4.77 -1.63 -17.16
C CYS A 125 4.47 -1.60 -15.65
N ALA A 126 3.75 -0.59 -15.17
CA ALA A 126 3.37 -0.48 -13.78
C ALA A 126 2.41 -1.60 -13.35
N ILE A 127 1.42 -1.95 -14.18
CA ILE A 127 0.51 -3.08 -13.94
C ILE A 127 1.32 -4.37 -13.83
N ILE A 128 2.17 -4.66 -14.83
CA ILE A 128 2.98 -5.88 -14.85
C ILE A 128 3.87 -5.97 -13.61
N ASN A 129 4.57 -4.87 -13.28
CA ASN A 129 5.45 -4.81 -12.11
C ASN A 129 4.70 -5.02 -10.78
N ALA A 130 3.42 -4.64 -10.70
CA ALA A 130 2.60 -4.88 -9.51
C ALA A 130 2.28 -6.35 -9.25
N PHE A 131 2.54 -7.26 -10.20
CA PHE A 131 2.40 -8.71 -10.01
C PHE A 131 3.73 -9.41 -9.71
N TRP A 132 4.85 -8.69 -9.67
CA TRP A 132 6.17 -9.26 -9.42
C TRP A 132 6.70 -8.88 -8.04
N ILE A 133 6.35 -9.72 -7.06
CA ILE A 133 6.85 -9.65 -5.69
C ILE A 133 8.34 -10.01 -5.68
N ARG A 134 9.17 -9.13 -5.13
CA ARG A 134 10.61 -9.34 -4.96
C ARG A 134 10.93 -9.75 -3.53
N VAL A 135 11.97 -10.55 -3.36
CA VAL A 135 12.51 -10.85 -2.02
C VAL A 135 13.63 -9.86 -1.74
N ARG A 136 13.44 -9.01 -0.73
CA ARG A 136 14.46 -8.09 -0.24
C ARG A 136 15.14 -8.71 0.97
N ARG A 137 16.47 -8.65 1.05
CA ARG A 137 17.22 -9.09 2.23
C ARG A 137 17.87 -7.89 2.90
N ILE A 138 17.79 -7.83 4.21
CA ILE A 138 18.46 -6.83 5.03
C ILE A 138 19.07 -7.49 6.26
N SER A 139 20.07 -6.84 6.83
CA SER A 139 20.67 -7.20 8.10
C SER A 139 20.34 -6.15 9.14
N VAL A 140 19.99 -6.59 10.35
CA VAL A 140 19.68 -5.73 11.48
C VAL A 140 20.52 -6.17 12.68
N LYS A 141 21.23 -5.20 13.27
CA LYS A 141 22.02 -5.37 14.49
C LYS A 141 21.31 -4.71 15.64
N LEU A 142 20.92 -5.50 16.64
CA LEU A 142 20.27 -5.02 17.86
C LEU A 142 21.21 -5.21 19.05
N ALA A 143 21.28 -4.19 19.91
CA ALA A 143 22.02 -4.32 21.16
C ALA A 143 21.38 -5.39 22.04
N ASN A 144 22.21 -6.12 22.79
CA ASN A 144 21.79 -7.20 23.70
C ASN A 144 21.00 -8.34 23.03
N LEU A 145 21.18 -8.56 21.71
CA LEU A 145 20.52 -9.65 21.00
C LEU A 145 20.91 -11.01 21.62
N PRO A 146 19.95 -11.80 22.13
CA PRO A 146 20.22 -13.07 22.76
C PRO A 146 20.77 -14.08 21.75
N GLU A 147 21.59 -15.03 22.21
CA GLU A 147 22.20 -16.05 21.34
C GLU A 147 21.17 -16.85 20.54
N SER A 148 20.01 -17.12 21.14
CA SER A 148 18.88 -17.77 20.49
C SER A 148 18.46 -17.08 19.19
N TRP A 149 18.62 -15.75 19.08
CA TRP A 149 18.22 -14.96 17.92
C TRP A 149 19.34 -14.67 16.91
N ARG A 150 20.60 -14.94 17.26
CA ARG A 150 21.72 -14.67 16.37
C ARG A 150 21.63 -15.57 15.13
N GLY A 151 21.64 -14.97 13.95
CA GLY A 151 21.51 -15.67 12.68
C GLY A 151 20.09 -16.07 12.29
N ARG A 152 19.08 -15.80 13.14
CA ARG A 152 17.67 -16.02 12.78
C ARG A 152 17.22 -15.09 11.66
N VAL A 153 16.24 -15.55 10.90
CA VAL A 153 15.65 -14.83 9.78
C VAL A 153 14.16 -14.61 10.03
N ALA A 154 13.74 -13.35 10.13
CA ALA A 154 12.32 -13.00 10.07
C ALA A 154 11.89 -12.69 8.64
N ALA A 155 10.68 -13.09 8.25
CA ALA A 155 10.02 -12.53 7.09
C ALA A 155 9.02 -11.44 7.52
N LEU A 156 9.16 -10.25 6.95
CA LEU A 156 8.22 -9.14 7.09
C LEU A 156 7.33 -9.06 5.84
N VAL A 157 6.02 -9.06 6.10
CA VAL A 157 4.95 -8.92 5.10
C VAL A 157 4.03 -7.79 5.54
N SER A 158 3.56 -6.97 4.61
CA SER A 158 2.59 -5.91 4.90
C SER A 158 1.82 -5.56 3.63
N ASP A 159 0.72 -4.83 3.80
CA ASP A 159 -0.06 -4.23 2.70
C ASP A 159 -0.42 -5.25 1.61
N VAL A 160 -0.92 -6.41 2.01
CA VAL A 160 -1.34 -7.47 1.07
C VAL A 160 -2.63 -7.06 0.36
N HIS A 161 -3.51 -6.32 1.05
CA HIS A 161 -4.78 -5.79 0.55
C HIS A 161 -5.68 -6.87 -0.06
N LEU A 162 -5.97 -7.92 0.70
CA LEU A 162 -6.89 -8.98 0.29
C LEU A 162 -8.32 -8.46 0.18
N GLY A 163 -8.94 -8.64 -0.99
CA GLY A 163 -10.25 -8.12 -1.32
C GLY A 163 -10.64 -8.40 -2.77
N HIS A 164 -11.23 -7.40 -3.43
CA HIS A 164 -11.66 -7.53 -4.82
C HIS A 164 -10.48 -7.68 -5.80
N VAL A 165 -9.43 -6.88 -5.65
CA VAL A 165 -8.27 -6.93 -6.56
C VAL A 165 -7.39 -8.15 -6.26
N ARG A 166 -6.97 -8.32 -5.00
CA ARG A 166 -6.12 -9.42 -4.55
C ARG A 166 -6.96 -10.47 -3.82
N GLY A 167 -7.16 -11.63 -4.45
CA GLY A 167 -7.92 -12.74 -3.85
C GLY A 167 -7.02 -13.87 -3.33
N ARG A 168 -7.65 -15.00 -2.98
CA ARG A 168 -7.00 -16.22 -2.45
C ARG A 168 -5.75 -16.67 -3.22
N GLY A 169 -5.75 -16.59 -4.56
CA GLY A 169 -4.60 -16.99 -5.38
C GLY A 169 -3.36 -16.13 -5.12
N PHE A 170 -3.55 -14.85 -4.79
CA PHE A 170 -2.46 -13.95 -4.41
C PHE A 170 -1.90 -14.32 -3.03
N THR A 171 -2.77 -14.56 -2.05
CA THR A 171 -2.36 -15.07 -0.72
C THR A 171 -1.58 -16.37 -0.85
N GLN A 172 -2.07 -17.31 -1.66
CA GLN A 172 -1.42 -18.61 -1.86
C GLN A 172 0.00 -18.45 -2.44
N ARG A 173 0.20 -17.50 -3.36
CA ARG A 173 1.53 -17.18 -3.88
C ARG A 173 2.46 -16.64 -2.79
N ILE A 174 2.00 -15.71 -1.95
CA ILE A 174 2.80 -15.17 -0.85
C ILE A 174 3.19 -16.28 0.13
N VAL A 175 2.22 -17.11 0.54
CA VAL A 175 2.46 -18.22 1.47
C VAL A 175 3.46 -19.22 0.87
N HIS A 176 3.32 -19.59 -0.41
CA HIS A 176 4.30 -20.47 -1.08
C HIS A 176 5.70 -19.85 -1.07
N MET A 177 5.84 -18.55 -1.35
CA MET A 177 7.13 -17.87 -1.27
C MET A 177 7.70 -17.93 0.15
N LEU A 178 6.90 -17.65 1.19
CA LEU A 178 7.35 -17.73 2.58
C LEU A 178 7.80 -19.14 2.98
N ILE A 179 7.05 -20.18 2.60
CA ILE A 179 7.42 -21.58 2.84
C ILE A 179 8.77 -21.91 2.19
N GLN A 180 8.99 -21.47 0.94
CA GLN A 180 10.26 -21.68 0.25
C GLN A 180 11.43 -20.92 0.90
N LEU A 181 11.17 -19.74 1.43
CA LEU A 181 12.18 -18.91 2.10
C LEU A 181 12.55 -19.43 3.50
N ARG A 182 11.71 -20.27 4.12
CA ARG A 182 11.91 -20.91 5.44
C ARG A 182 12.36 -19.92 6.54
N PRO A 183 11.60 -18.83 6.80
CA PRO A 183 11.90 -17.93 7.90
C PRO A 183 11.64 -18.61 9.25
N ASP A 184 12.38 -18.18 10.28
CA ASP A 184 12.19 -18.63 11.65
C ASP A 184 10.92 -18.03 12.28
N VAL A 185 10.58 -16.80 11.88
CA VAL A 185 9.40 -16.05 12.32
C VAL A 185 8.80 -15.25 11.17
N VAL A 186 7.48 -15.05 11.18
CA VAL A 186 6.81 -14.16 10.22
C VAL A 186 6.13 -13.01 10.95
N PHE A 187 6.40 -11.79 10.51
CA PHE A 187 5.74 -10.58 10.98
C PHE A 187 4.85 -10.01 9.86
N ILE A 188 3.58 -9.79 10.18
CA ILE A 188 2.58 -9.20 9.27
C ILE A 188 2.14 -7.86 9.85
N THR A 189 2.63 -6.76 9.29
CA THR A 189 2.47 -5.41 9.86
C THR A 189 1.30 -4.66 9.22
N GLY A 190 0.08 -5.22 9.33
CA GLY A 190 -1.17 -4.56 8.92
C GLY A 190 -1.51 -4.59 7.43
N ASP A 191 -2.74 -4.15 7.15
CA ASP A 191 -3.38 -4.12 5.83
C ASP A 191 -3.28 -5.47 5.11
N LEU A 192 -3.63 -6.52 5.84
CA LEU A 192 -3.79 -7.85 5.26
C LEU A 192 -5.03 -7.88 4.36
N PHE A 193 -6.10 -7.16 4.76
CA PHE A 193 -7.34 -7.02 4.00
C PHE A 193 -7.49 -5.59 3.48
N ASP A 194 -8.17 -5.43 2.35
CA ASP A 194 -8.40 -4.13 1.70
C ASP A 194 -9.56 -3.33 2.34
N GLY A 195 -10.22 -3.88 3.36
CA GLY A 195 -11.34 -3.23 4.06
C GLY A 195 -12.67 -3.23 3.31
N THR A 196 -12.69 -3.66 2.05
CA THR A 196 -13.89 -3.88 1.23
C THR A 196 -14.61 -5.19 1.57
N SER A 197 -15.84 -5.37 1.08
CA SER A 197 -16.59 -6.60 1.30
C SER A 197 -15.90 -7.78 0.61
N ALA A 198 -15.54 -8.81 1.38
CA ALA A 198 -14.92 -10.03 0.88
C ALA A 198 -15.22 -11.21 1.82
N ASN A 199 -15.09 -12.44 1.30
CA ASN A 199 -15.08 -13.64 2.13
C ASN A 199 -13.68 -13.78 2.78
N LEU A 200 -13.55 -13.21 3.99
CA LEU A 200 -12.29 -13.09 4.72
C LEU A 200 -11.64 -14.46 4.99
N GLU A 201 -12.43 -15.43 5.45
CA GLU A 201 -11.97 -16.79 5.71
C GLU A 201 -11.37 -17.41 4.44
N ARG A 202 -12.07 -17.31 3.30
CA ARG A 202 -11.59 -17.88 2.03
C ARG A 202 -10.27 -17.26 1.57
N VAL A 203 -10.11 -15.94 1.68
CA VAL A 203 -8.90 -15.25 1.20
C VAL A 203 -7.73 -15.38 2.17
N ALA A 204 -8.00 -15.53 3.48
CA ALA A 204 -7.00 -15.78 4.50
C ALA A 204 -6.60 -17.25 4.61
N LYS A 205 -7.48 -18.19 4.23
CA LYS A 205 -7.26 -19.65 4.36
C LYS A 205 -5.87 -20.14 3.99
N PRO A 206 -5.19 -19.69 2.90
CA PRO A 206 -3.86 -20.17 2.59
C PRO A 206 -2.82 -19.98 3.72
N TRP A 207 -3.00 -19.00 4.60
CA TRP A 207 -2.10 -18.76 5.74
C TRP A 207 -2.01 -19.93 6.72
N VAL A 208 -3.01 -20.83 6.78
CA VAL A 208 -2.97 -22.04 7.64
C VAL A 208 -1.80 -22.97 7.34
N HIS A 209 -1.20 -22.86 6.16
CA HIS A 209 -0.06 -23.67 5.75
C HIS A 209 1.28 -23.11 6.24
N LEU A 210 1.29 -21.92 6.83
CA LEU A 210 2.48 -21.28 7.35
C LEU A 210 2.71 -21.75 8.80
N ALA A 211 3.84 -22.41 9.04
CA ALA A 211 4.25 -22.87 10.37
C ALA A 211 5.72 -22.54 10.65
N PRO A 212 6.06 -21.24 10.86
CA PRO A 212 7.42 -20.84 11.20
C PRO A 212 7.76 -21.37 12.61
N PRO A 213 9.00 -21.78 12.90
CA PRO A 213 9.42 -22.28 14.22
C PRO A 213 9.00 -21.39 15.40
N LEU A 214 9.07 -20.07 15.25
CA LEU A 214 8.68 -19.09 16.29
C LEU A 214 7.26 -18.56 16.11
N GLY A 215 6.54 -19.03 15.10
CA GLY A 215 5.19 -18.60 14.78
C GLY A 215 5.10 -17.41 13.83
N ALA A 216 3.87 -17.02 13.54
CA ALA A 216 3.52 -15.85 12.74
C ALA A 216 2.71 -14.86 13.58
N PHE A 217 3.07 -13.58 13.51
CA PHE A 217 2.47 -12.52 14.31
C PHE A 217 1.89 -11.44 13.40
N PHE A 218 0.70 -10.96 13.74
CA PHE A 218 -0.03 -9.94 13.00
C PHE A 218 -0.41 -8.78 13.89
N VAL A 219 -0.31 -7.57 13.37
CA VAL A 219 -0.93 -6.37 13.94
C VAL A 219 -1.83 -5.74 12.89
N ALA A 220 -2.95 -5.15 13.30
CA ALA A 220 -3.89 -4.55 12.37
C ALA A 220 -3.44 -3.20 11.82
N GLY A 221 -3.68 -2.99 10.52
CA GLY A 221 -3.53 -1.72 9.84
C GLY A 221 -4.82 -0.90 9.86
N ASN A 222 -4.85 0.19 9.11
CA ASN A 222 -6.03 1.05 9.05
C ASN A 222 -7.19 0.39 8.31
N HIS A 223 -6.92 -0.51 7.36
CA HIS A 223 -7.99 -1.15 6.58
C HIS A 223 -8.81 -2.14 7.39
N GLU A 224 -8.20 -2.79 8.39
CA GLU A 224 -8.91 -3.64 9.34
C GLU A 224 -9.81 -2.84 10.30
N GLU A 225 -9.73 -1.50 10.31
CA GLU A 225 -10.54 -0.61 11.16
C GLU A 225 -11.65 0.11 10.39
N PHE A 226 -11.77 -0.06 9.07
CA PHE A 226 -12.82 0.59 8.26
C PHE A 226 -14.24 0.09 8.54
N SER A 227 -14.38 -1.07 9.17
CA SER A 227 -15.68 -1.64 9.55
C SER A 227 -15.52 -2.40 10.87
N ASN A 228 -16.36 -3.40 11.16
CA ASN A 228 -16.16 -4.22 12.35
C ASN A 228 -14.74 -4.80 12.36
N HIS A 229 -13.92 -4.38 13.32
CA HIS A 229 -12.53 -4.80 13.46
C HIS A 229 -12.40 -6.28 13.81
N SER A 230 -13.33 -6.80 14.63
CA SER A 230 -13.23 -8.15 15.20
C SER A 230 -13.23 -9.23 14.13
N LYS A 231 -14.07 -9.11 13.10
CA LYS A 231 -14.17 -10.09 12.00
C LYS A 231 -12.84 -10.30 11.26
N TYR A 232 -12.03 -9.24 11.13
CA TYR A 232 -10.73 -9.34 10.47
C TYR A 232 -9.75 -10.09 11.35
N LEU A 233 -9.68 -9.71 12.64
CA LEU A 233 -8.81 -10.39 13.60
C LEU A 233 -9.19 -11.86 13.78
N GLU A 234 -10.48 -12.19 13.83
CA GLU A 234 -10.98 -13.56 13.91
C GLU A 234 -10.56 -14.38 12.70
N ALA A 235 -10.65 -13.84 11.48
CA ALA A 235 -10.18 -14.52 10.27
C ALA A 235 -8.66 -14.78 10.28
N VAL A 236 -7.87 -13.85 10.84
CA VAL A 236 -6.42 -14.02 11.02
C VAL A 236 -6.13 -15.11 12.05
N ARG A 237 -6.79 -15.08 13.22
CA ARG A 237 -6.64 -16.09 14.27
C ARG A 237 -7.03 -17.48 13.79
N ALA A 238 -8.14 -17.59 13.04
CA ALA A 238 -8.59 -18.84 12.43
C ALA A 238 -7.58 -19.41 11.43
N SER A 239 -6.66 -18.58 10.92
CA SER A 239 -5.59 -19.00 10.02
C SER A 239 -4.31 -19.45 10.75
N GLY A 240 -4.32 -19.53 12.08
CA GLY A 240 -3.17 -19.93 12.90
C GLY A 240 -2.14 -18.81 13.15
N ILE A 241 -2.43 -17.58 12.71
CA ILE A 241 -1.56 -16.42 12.96
C ILE A 241 -1.94 -15.80 14.30
N ARG A 242 -0.94 -15.52 15.15
CA ARG A 242 -1.16 -14.83 16.42
C ARG A 242 -1.36 -13.34 16.17
N VAL A 243 -2.54 -12.84 16.50
CA VAL A 243 -2.82 -11.40 16.50
C VAL A 243 -2.23 -10.78 17.77
N LEU A 244 -1.48 -9.69 17.62
CA LEU A 244 -1.00 -8.84 18.70
C LEU A 244 -1.83 -7.55 18.71
N ASP A 245 -2.75 -7.44 19.66
CA ASP A 245 -3.69 -6.32 19.76
C ASP A 245 -3.36 -5.44 20.98
N ASN A 246 -2.44 -4.50 20.80
CA ASN A 246 -1.87 -3.67 21.87
C ASN A 246 -1.24 -4.50 23.01
N GLU A 247 -0.57 -5.58 22.64
CA GLU A 247 0.00 -6.54 23.59
C GLU A 247 1.50 -6.73 23.37
N LYS A 248 2.18 -7.11 24.46
CA LYS A 248 3.57 -7.56 24.47
C LYS A 248 3.63 -9.06 24.70
N ILE A 249 4.54 -9.71 24.01
CA ILE A 249 4.98 -11.06 24.30
C ILE A 249 6.51 -11.10 24.40
N SER A 250 7.05 -12.12 25.07
CA SER A 250 8.48 -12.40 25.02
C SER A 250 8.71 -13.59 24.09
N LEU A 251 9.58 -13.42 23.10
CA LEU A 251 9.91 -14.42 22.11
C LEU A 251 11.40 -14.74 22.23
N ASP A 252 11.73 -15.80 22.98
CA ASP A 252 13.10 -16.24 23.28
C ASP A 252 14.05 -15.12 23.75
N GLY A 253 13.56 -14.24 24.63
CA GLY A 253 14.36 -13.14 25.18
C GLY A 253 14.33 -11.84 24.37
N VAL A 254 13.55 -11.77 23.29
CA VAL A 254 13.21 -10.53 22.57
C VAL A 254 11.79 -10.11 22.94
N ASP A 255 11.60 -8.85 23.32
CA ASP A 255 10.26 -8.31 23.59
C ASP A 255 9.60 -7.93 22.26
N LEU A 256 8.49 -8.59 21.91
CA LEU A 256 7.71 -8.30 20.71
C LEU A 256 6.42 -7.59 21.11
N VAL A 257 6.21 -6.37 20.63
CA VAL A 257 5.02 -5.57 20.91
C VAL A 257 4.26 -5.34 19.60
N GLY A 258 2.96 -5.57 19.59
CA GLY A 258 2.10 -5.18 18.47
C GLY A 258 1.14 -4.07 18.90
N VAL A 259 1.09 -2.98 18.13
CA VAL A 259 0.15 -1.87 18.36
C VAL A 259 -0.65 -1.58 17.10
N HIS A 260 -1.98 -1.72 17.16
CA HIS A 260 -2.84 -1.51 16.00
C HIS A 260 -2.89 -0.04 15.58
N HIS A 261 -3.24 0.22 14.32
CA HIS A 261 -3.14 1.54 13.72
C HIS A 261 -3.93 2.63 14.47
N GLY A 262 -5.17 2.37 14.88
CA GLY A 262 -6.01 3.32 15.61
C GLY A 262 -5.40 3.77 16.94
N ALA A 263 -4.68 2.89 17.63
CA ALA A 263 -3.95 3.27 18.85
C ALA A 263 -2.68 4.06 18.54
N LEU A 264 -1.97 3.71 17.47
CA LEU A 264 -0.74 4.37 17.01
C LEU A 264 -0.98 5.85 16.65
N VAL A 265 -2.09 6.19 16.00
CA VAL A 265 -2.36 7.58 15.58
C VAL A 265 -2.66 8.54 16.74
N HIS A 266 -2.89 8.02 17.95
CA HIS A 266 -3.12 8.81 19.16
C HIS A 266 -1.92 8.73 20.11
N SER A 267 -1.10 9.80 20.14
CA SER A 267 0.18 9.84 20.87
C SER A 267 0.09 9.38 22.34
N ASP A 268 -0.91 9.85 23.10
CA ASP A 268 -1.07 9.47 24.51
C ASP A 268 -1.43 8.00 24.69
N THR A 269 -2.31 7.49 23.82
CA THR A 269 -2.71 6.07 23.80
C THR A 269 -1.52 5.19 23.44
N PHE A 270 -0.80 5.53 22.38
CA PHE A 270 0.40 4.83 21.93
C PHE A 270 1.45 4.76 23.04
N ARG A 271 1.76 5.90 23.67
CA ARG A 271 2.71 5.98 24.78
C ARG A 271 2.27 5.14 25.98
N SER A 272 0.99 5.21 26.34
CA SER A 272 0.43 4.42 27.44
C SER A 272 0.58 2.91 27.20
N ILE A 273 0.35 2.44 25.97
CA ILE A 273 0.52 1.03 25.58
C ILE A 273 1.99 0.60 25.72
N LEU A 274 2.94 1.39 25.21
CA LEU A 274 4.37 1.06 25.33
C LEU A 274 4.85 1.06 26.78
N ARG A 275 4.39 2.00 27.61
CA ARG A 275 4.68 2.02 29.05
C ARG A 275 4.12 0.80 29.76
N LYS A 276 2.87 0.44 29.47
CA LYS A 276 2.22 -0.76 30.03
C LYS A 276 2.90 -2.04 29.57
N ALA A 277 3.41 -2.08 28.34
CA ALA A 277 4.20 -3.19 27.84
C ALA A 277 5.47 -3.41 28.68
N SER A 278 6.01 -2.36 29.31
CA SER A 278 7.16 -2.43 30.22
C SER A 278 8.33 -3.17 29.56
N LEU A 279 8.91 -2.54 28.54
CA LEU A 279 10.05 -3.08 27.79
C LEU A 279 11.26 -3.23 28.71
N ASP A 280 11.88 -4.42 28.71
CA ASP A 280 13.10 -4.67 29.48
C ASP A 280 14.29 -3.99 28.81
N PRO A 281 14.96 -2.99 29.43
CA PRO A 281 16.09 -2.28 28.82
C PRO A 281 17.32 -3.17 28.59
N LYS A 282 17.36 -4.37 29.19
CA LYS A 282 18.43 -5.36 28.99
C LYS A 282 18.16 -6.30 27.81
N ARG A 283 16.98 -6.21 27.18
CA ARG A 283 16.57 -7.03 26.04
C ARG A 283 16.27 -6.14 24.84
N PRO A 284 16.52 -6.61 23.61
CA PRO A 284 16.05 -5.92 22.43
C PRO A 284 14.52 -6.02 22.35
N SER A 285 13.91 -5.01 21.75
CA SER A 285 12.48 -4.95 21.52
C SER A 285 12.15 -4.71 20.04
N ILE A 286 11.16 -5.44 19.53
CA ILE A 286 10.63 -5.30 18.18
C ILE A 286 9.19 -4.82 18.29
N LEU A 287 8.90 -3.65 17.71
CA LEU A 287 7.56 -3.09 17.58
C LEU A 287 7.01 -3.41 16.18
N LEU A 288 5.87 -4.08 16.14
CA LEU A 288 5.04 -4.21 14.95
C LEU A 288 4.01 -3.08 14.98
N ALA A 289 4.14 -2.12 14.07
CA ALA A 289 3.23 -1.00 13.93
C ALA A 289 3.00 -0.73 12.44
N HIS A 290 1.73 -0.60 12.01
CA HIS A 290 1.42 -0.56 10.58
C HIS A 290 2.08 0.62 9.85
N ALA A 291 2.04 1.84 10.42
CA ALA A 291 2.64 3.03 9.83
C ALA A 291 3.94 3.44 10.57
N PRO A 292 4.91 4.06 9.88
CA PRO A 292 6.13 4.60 10.51
C PRO A 292 5.85 5.95 11.21
N ASP A 293 4.82 5.99 12.05
CA ASP A 293 4.38 7.17 12.80
C ASP A 293 4.82 7.10 14.26
N GLN A 294 4.76 8.23 14.98
CA GLN A 294 5.12 8.35 16.41
C GLN A 294 6.52 7.82 16.76
N LEU A 295 7.46 7.89 15.81
CA LEU A 295 8.80 7.29 15.95
C LEU A 295 9.59 7.84 17.15
N GLN A 296 9.40 9.13 17.48
CA GLN A 296 10.01 9.74 18.67
C GLN A 296 9.51 9.08 19.95
N ILE A 297 8.20 8.81 20.06
CA ILE A 297 7.64 8.12 21.23
C ILE A 297 8.18 6.70 21.33
N ALA A 298 8.27 5.98 20.21
CA ALA A 298 8.85 4.64 20.19
C ALA A 298 10.33 4.64 20.65
N GLU A 299 11.12 5.62 20.20
CA GLU A 299 12.52 5.78 20.61
C GLU A 299 12.66 6.12 22.10
N GLU A 300 11.85 7.05 22.61
CA GLU A 300 11.84 7.47 24.02
C GLU A 300 11.45 6.32 24.95
N GLU A 301 10.45 5.51 24.57
CA GLU A 301 9.99 4.36 25.36
C GLU A 301 10.89 3.12 25.18
N GLY A 302 12.01 3.25 24.47
CA GLY A 302 13.08 2.23 24.42
C GLY A 302 12.89 1.13 23.39
N VAL A 303 12.11 1.37 22.33
CA VAL A 303 11.97 0.41 21.21
C VAL A 303 13.30 0.29 20.45
N SER A 304 13.76 -0.94 20.19
CA SER A 304 15.01 -1.17 19.44
C SER A 304 14.80 -1.20 17.93
N LEU A 305 13.73 -1.84 17.47
CA LEU A 305 13.37 -1.97 16.05
C LEU A 305 11.86 -1.79 15.86
N GLN A 306 11.46 -0.89 14.96
CA GLN A 306 10.08 -0.79 14.47
C GLN A 306 9.99 -1.33 13.05
N LEU A 307 9.02 -2.22 12.81
CA LEU A 307 8.69 -2.77 11.51
C LEU A 307 7.33 -2.23 11.07
N SER A 308 7.29 -1.61 9.89
CA SER A 308 6.11 -0.92 9.35
C SER A 308 5.92 -1.16 7.86
N GLY A 309 4.70 -0.93 7.38
CA GLY A 309 4.31 -0.87 5.97
C GLY A 309 3.62 0.47 5.69
N HIS A 310 2.37 0.45 5.22
CA HIS A 310 1.43 1.59 5.07
C HIS A 310 1.79 2.59 3.96
N THR A 311 3.07 2.94 3.81
CA THR A 311 3.48 3.99 2.88
C THR A 311 3.36 3.56 1.43
N HIS A 312 3.42 2.24 1.16
CA HIS A 312 3.58 1.65 -0.17
C HIS A 312 4.77 2.23 -0.98
N ARG A 313 5.65 3.01 -0.35
CA ARG A 313 6.56 3.96 -1.03
C ARG A 313 5.83 4.85 -2.07
N GLY A 314 4.56 5.15 -1.84
CA GLY A 314 3.67 5.88 -2.74
C GLY A 314 3.23 5.11 -3.99
N GLN A 315 3.52 3.81 -4.11
CA GLN A 315 3.03 2.89 -5.15
C GLN A 315 3.42 3.21 -6.60
N PHE A 316 3.06 4.38 -7.15
CA PHE A 316 3.50 4.86 -8.47
C PHE A 316 3.65 6.38 -8.55
N PHE A 317 4.50 6.89 -9.45
CA PHE A 317 4.67 8.33 -9.66
C PHE A 317 3.34 8.99 -10.12
N PRO A 318 2.95 10.19 -9.59
CA PRO A 318 3.74 11.10 -8.76
C PRO A 318 3.59 10.85 -7.24
N TRP A 319 2.78 9.88 -6.83
CA TRP A 319 2.52 9.60 -5.42
C TRP A 319 3.77 9.14 -4.68
N THR A 320 4.71 8.47 -5.35
CA THR A 320 6.05 8.18 -4.80
C THR A 320 6.76 9.44 -4.29
N TRP A 321 6.60 10.58 -4.98
CA TRP A 321 7.18 11.86 -4.56
C TRP A 321 6.38 12.48 -3.41
N VAL A 322 5.04 12.52 -3.51
CA VAL A 322 4.18 13.06 -2.45
C VAL A 322 4.40 12.32 -1.13
N THR A 323 4.35 10.99 -1.14
CA THR A 323 4.56 10.16 0.05
C THR A 323 5.96 10.33 0.63
N SER A 324 6.99 10.53 -0.20
CA SER A 324 8.34 10.82 0.30
C SER A 324 8.44 12.16 1.04
N ARG A 325 7.58 13.14 0.73
CA ARG A 325 7.51 14.41 1.46
C ARG A 325 6.78 14.29 2.79
N ILE A 326 5.81 13.38 2.88
CA ILE A 326 5.04 13.13 4.10
C ILE A 326 5.88 12.37 5.13
N TYR A 327 6.48 11.24 4.73
CA TYR A 327 7.22 10.36 5.65
C TYR A 327 8.74 10.61 5.68
N GLY A 328 9.24 11.53 4.84
CA GLY A 328 10.64 11.89 4.78
C GLY A 328 11.56 10.67 4.59
N PRO A 329 12.63 10.52 5.38
CA PRO A 329 13.57 9.41 5.23
C PRO A 329 12.95 8.05 5.59
N PHE A 330 11.88 8.01 6.40
CA PHE A 330 11.25 6.78 6.89
C PHE A 330 10.20 6.22 5.93
N VAL A 331 10.03 6.82 4.75
CA VAL A 331 9.09 6.34 3.72
C VAL A 331 9.37 4.91 3.27
N TYR A 332 10.63 4.47 3.27
CA TYR A 332 11.04 3.15 2.79
C TYR A 332 12.45 2.76 3.23
N GLY A 333 12.63 1.47 3.55
CA GLY A 333 13.91 0.85 3.86
C GLY A 333 14.34 0.99 5.32
N LEU A 334 15.56 0.51 5.62
CA LEU A 334 16.14 0.57 6.97
C LEU A 334 16.71 1.96 7.24
N LYS A 335 16.25 2.59 8.32
CA LYS A 335 16.68 3.90 8.80
C LYS A 335 16.90 3.87 10.31
N ARG A 336 17.53 4.91 10.83
CA ARG A 336 17.81 5.08 12.25
C ARG A 336 17.28 6.44 12.71
N LEU A 337 16.62 6.45 13.87
CA LEU A 337 16.25 7.63 14.64
C LEU A 337 16.82 7.44 16.04
N GLY A 338 17.84 8.22 16.42
CA GLY A 338 18.51 7.99 17.71
C GLY A 338 18.98 6.53 17.86
N ARG A 339 18.48 5.84 18.88
CA ARG A 339 18.75 4.40 19.10
C ARG A 339 17.80 3.47 18.34
N LEU A 340 16.63 3.94 17.93
CA LEU A 340 15.62 3.17 17.22
C LEU A 340 16.03 2.90 15.77
N LEU A 341 15.98 1.63 15.37
CA LEU A 341 15.96 1.24 13.96
C LEU A 341 14.52 1.19 13.45
N VAL A 342 14.28 1.67 12.25
CA VAL A 342 12.95 1.64 11.60
C VAL A 342 13.11 1.01 10.24
N TYR A 343 12.34 -0.04 9.97
CA TYR A 343 12.22 -0.59 8.64
C TYR A 343 10.79 -0.43 8.12
N THR A 344 10.65 0.35 7.05
CA THR A 344 9.38 0.51 6.34
C THR A 344 9.43 -0.28 5.03
N THR A 345 8.62 -1.34 4.92
CA THR A 345 8.44 -2.08 3.67
C THR A 345 7.61 -1.27 2.68
N SER A 346 7.81 -1.51 1.39
CA SER A 346 6.93 -1.01 0.34
C SER A 346 5.66 -1.87 0.16
N GLY A 347 5.53 -2.98 0.89
CA GLY A 347 4.34 -3.82 0.92
C GLY A 347 4.28 -4.84 -0.22
N ALA A 348 3.54 -5.92 -0.01
CA ALA A 348 3.47 -7.03 -0.97
C ALA A 348 2.38 -6.84 -2.03
N GLY A 349 1.28 -6.15 -1.70
CA GLY A 349 0.11 -5.93 -2.54
C GLY A 349 0.06 -4.53 -3.15
N THR A 350 -1.17 -4.05 -3.37
CA THR A 350 -1.46 -2.73 -3.92
C THR A 350 -2.77 -2.22 -3.33
N TRP A 351 -2.81 -0.94 -2.94
CA TRP A 351 -4.04 -0.28 -2.52
C TRP A 351 -4.65 0.49 -3.69
N GLY A 352 -5.94 0.27 -3.97
CA GLY A 352 -6.63 0.87 -5.12
C GLY A 352 -6.09 0.34 -6.46
N PRO A 353 -5.52 1.18 -7.35
CA PRO A 353 -5.02 0.72 -8.65
C PRO A 353 -3.92 -0.36 -8.52
N PRO A 354 -4.03 -1.52 -9.20
CA PRO A 354 -3.02 -2.58 -9.17
C PRO A 354 -1.81 -2.24 -10.05
N MET A 355 -1.11 -1.15 -9.73
CA MET A 355 -0.01 -0.58 -10.52
C MET A 355 1.14 -0.20 -9.61
N ARG A 356 2.39 -0.46 -10.01
CA ARG A 356 3.61 -0.12 -9.23
C ARG A 356 4.69 0.43 -10.16
N LEU A 357 5.08 1.69 -10.00
CA LEU A 357 6.14 2.33 -10.82
C LEU A 357 7.01 3.28 -9.98
N GLY A 358 8.29 2.97 -9.82
CA GLY A 358 9.15 3.66 -8.84
C GLY A 358 9.04 3.08 -7.42
N ALA A 359 8.15 2.12 -7.21
CA ALA A 359 8.10 1.20 -6.09
C ALA A 359 7.94 -0.24 -6.63
N SER A 360 8.30 -1.24 -5.84
CA SER A 360 8.21 -2.65 -6.22
C SER A 360 7.54 -3.42 -5.09
N PRO A 361 6.57 -4.31 -5.36
CA PRO A 361 6.06 -5.17 -4.31
C PRO A 361 7.17 -6.07 -3.74
N GLU A 362 7.17 -6.28 -2.42
CA GLU A 362 8.22 -7.06 -1.78
C GLU A 362 7.77 -7.91 -0.58
N LEU A 363 8.55 -8.95 -0.30
CA LEU A 363 8.65 -9.61 1.00
C LEU A 363 10.07 -9.36 1.51
N VAL A 364 10.21 -9.03 2.79
CA VAL A 364 11.51 -8.66 3.35
C VAL A 364 12.00 -9.73 4.30
N LEU A 365 13.20 -10.24 4.05
CA LEU A 365 13.90 -11.12 4.98
C LEU A 365 14.90 -10.31 5.79
N ILE A 366 14.71 -10.34 7.10
CA ILE A 366 15.50 -9.61 8.08
C ILE A 366 16.40 -10.63 8.77
N HIS A 367 17.70 -10.53 8.51
CA HIS A 367 18.72 -11.32 9.17
C HIS A 367 19.14 -10.60 10.45
N PHE A 368 19.00 -11.26 11.59
CA PHE A 368 19.42 -10.71 12.88
C PHE A 368 20.89 -11.05 13.15
N GLU A 369 21.69 -10.00 13.26
CA GLU A 369 23.13 -10.08 13.49
C GLU A 369 23.48 -9.55 14.89
N SER A 370 24.59 -10.03 15.43
CA SER A 370 25.21 -9.52 16.66
C SER A 370 25.91 -8.18 16.45
#